data_AF-A0A959BT12-F1
#
_entry.id   AF-A0A959BT12-F1
#
_cell.length_a   1.000
_cell.length_b   1.000
_cell.length_c   1.000
_cell.angle_alpha   90.00
_cell.angle_beta   90.00
_cell.angle_gamma   90.00
#
_symmetry.space_group_name_H-M   'P 1'
#
loop_
_entity.id
_entity.type
_entity.pdbx_description
1 polymer ?
#
loop_
_entity_poly.entity_id
_entity_poly.type
_entity_poly.pdbx_seq_one_letter_code
_entity_poly.pdbx_strand_id
1 'polypeptide(L)'
;MAVNILARTGLFSMTLFLFACNQNDNLTAVVAEPEAQTTAYEGVDEALWPYFESFEKEAEQRGLEVNLREANITGVIEKLPGDGVAGQCSYSSHQPNHVTIDQEYWNSAGTLGREFVVFHELGHCRLARDHREGVRTDGSCVSLMRSGLEACRDNYNRVTRSGYLDELFDPAFFDTIQ
;
A
#
# COMPACT_ATOMS: atom_id res chain seq x y z
N MET A 1 -10.08 72.95 -56.27
CA MET A 1 -11.23 72.71 -55.37
C MET A 1 -10.77 71.75 -54.28
N ALA A 2 -11.13 72.05 -53.03
CA ALA A 2 -10.80 71.33 -51.79
C ALA A 2 -11.35 69.88 -51.78
N VAL A 3 -10.89 68.92 -50.96
CA VAL A 3 -11.02 68.84 -49.48
C VAL A 3 -10.07 67.75 -48.91
N ASN A 4 -9.51 67.99 -47.72
CA ASN A 4 -8.76 67.07 -46.84
C ASN A 4 -9.64 65.94 -46.26
N ILE A 5 -9.07 64.79 -45.82
CA ILE A 5 -9.34 64.11 -44.53
C ILE A 5 -8.38 62.92 -44.32
N LEU A 6 -8.01 62.73 -43.05
CA LEU A 6 -7.00 61.83 -42.43
C LEU A 6 -7.28 60.31 -42.48
N ALA A 7 -6.20 59.50 -42.43
CA ALA A 7 -6.11 58.19 -41.75
C ALA A 7 -4.62 57.79 -41.59
N ARG A 8 -4.00 57.90 -40.40
CA ARG A 8 -3.87 56.96 -39.26
C ARG A 8 -2.93 55.75 -39.46
N THR A 9 -1.76 55.89 -38.81
CA THR A 9 -1.05 54.93 -37.93
C THR A 9 -0.59 53.56 -38.42
N GLY A 10 0.72 53.32 -38.28
CA GLY A 10 1.34 51.99 -38.18
C GLY A 10 2.84 52.06 -37.91
N LEU A 11 3.26 52.27 -36.66
CA LEU A 11 4.67 52.13 -36.24
C LEU A 11 4.74 50.99 -35.22
N PHE A 12 5.30 49.85 -35.66
CA PHE A 12 5.47 48.63 -34.88
C PHE A 12 6.84 48.71 -34.19
N SER A 13 6.87 49.05 -32.90
CA SER A 13 8.09 49.05 -32.08
C SER A 13 8.00 47.91 -31.06
N MET A 14 8.79 46.87 -31.30
CA MET A 14 8.90 45.66 -30.49
C MET A 14 9.62 45.97 -29.17
N THR A 15 8.94 45.77 -28.05
CA THR A 15 9.44 46.07 -26.70
C THR A 15 10.43 45.01 -26.23
N LEU A 16 11.53 45.49 -25.67
CA LEU A 16 12.67 44.81 -25.09
C LEU A 16 12.34 44.29 -23.67
N PHE A 17 12.66 43.04 -23.35
CA PHE A 17 12.87 42.60 -21.96
C PHE A 17 14.24 41.90 -21.86
N LEU A 18 15.19 42.61 -21.24
CA LEU A 18 16.49 42.09 -20.83
C LEU A 18 16.31 41.37 -19.49
N PHE A 19 16.45 40.05 -19.48
CA PHE A 19 16.74 39.32 -18.24
C PHE A 19 18.26 39.17 -18.13
N ALA A 20 18.84 39.90 -17.17
CA ALA A 20 20.21 39.70 -16.72
C ALA A 20 20.19 38.63 -15.62
N CYS A 21 20.86 37.49 -15.83
CA CYS A 21 21.19 36.56 -14.75
C CYS A 21 22.57 36.94 -14.20
N ASN A 22 22.63 37.32 -12.92
CA ASN A 22 23.87 37.53 -12.19
C ASN A 22 24.28 36.16 -11.61
N GLN A 23 25.39 35.58 -12.05
CA GLN A 23 25.95 34.37 -11.46
C GLN A 23 27.16 34.76 -10.62
N ASN A 24 27.00 34.66 -9.30
CA ASN A 24 28.08 34.43 -8.36
C ASN A 24 27.47 33.64 -7.19
N ASP A 25 27.68 32.34 -7.15
CA ASP A 25 28.43 31.73 -6.06
C ASP A 25 28.62 30.22 -6.27
N ASN A 26 29.86 29.83 -6.01
CA ASN A 26 30.39 28.49 -6.03
C ASN A 26 29.97 27.75 -4.76
N LEU A 27 28.98 26.86 -4.84
CA LEU A 27 28.86 25.74 -3.90
C LEU A 27 28.37 24.52 -4.68
N THR A 28 29.14 23.44 -4.57
CA THR A 28 28.80 22.07 -4.99
C THR A 28 27.33 21.76 -4.74
N ALA A 29 26.56 21.61 -5.81
CA ALA A 29 25.29 20.91 -5.75
C ALA A 29 25.59 19.44 -5.49
N VAL A 30 25.74 19.10 -4.22
CA VAL A 30 25.53 17.72 -3.76
C VAL A 30 24.06 17.49 -4.07
N VAL A 31 23.80 16.77 -5.17
CA VAL A 31 22.48 16.20 -5.42
C VAL A 31 22.26 15.29 -4.23
N ALA A 32 21.46 15.74 -3.26
CA ALA A 32 21.01 14.88 -2.20
C ALA A 32 20.29 13.72 -2.89
N GLU A 33 20.89 12.53 -2.87
CA GLU A 33 20.11 11.31 -2.96
C GLU A 33 18.97 11.46 -1.95
N PRO A 34 17.73 11.09 -2.30
CA PRO A 34 16.67 11.07 -1.31
C PRO A 34 17.18 10.15 -0.21
N GLU A 35 17.37 10.70 0.99
CA GLU A 35 17.74 9.89 2.14
C GLU A 35 16.73 8.75 2.21
N ALA A 36 17.22 7.52 2.04
CA ALA A 36 16.41 6.33 2.21
C ALA A 36 15.92 6.37 3.65
N GLN A 37 14.71 6.90 3.83
CA GLN A 37 14.04 6.99 5.11
C GLN A 37 13.94 5.55 5.59
N THR A 38 14.72 5.21 6.61
CA THR A 38 14.74 3.86 7.17
C THR A 38 13.34 3.57 7.66
N THR A 39 12.58 2.77 6.91
CA THR A 39 11.20 2.36 7.22
C THR A 39 11.22 1.37 8.37
N ALA A 40 11.61 1.83 9.55
CA ALA A 40 11.59 1.01 10.75
C ALA A 40 10.15 0.91 11.25
N TYR A 41 9.64 -0.31 11.37
CA TYR A 41 8.39 -0.61 12.06
C TYR A 41 8.74 -1.09 13.47
N GLU A 42 8.51 -0.22 14.46
CA GLU A 42 8.81 -0.53 15.86
C GLU A 42 8.02 -1.76 16.34
N GLY A 43 8.69 -2.70 16.99
CA GLY A 43 8.06 -3.94 17.47
C GLY A 43 7.63 -4.90 16.35
N VAL A 44 8.16 -4.73 15.13
CA VAL A 44 7.95 -5.64 14.01
C VAL A 44 9.25 -6.31 13.62
N ASP A 45 9.25 -7.64 13.49
CA ASP A 45 10.35 -8.39 12.90
C ASP A 45 10.75 -7.81 11.53
N GLU A 46 12.04 -7.51 11.33
CA GLU A 46 12.55 -6.91 10.10
C GLU A 46 12.19 -7.70 8.85
N ALA A 47 12.01 -9.02 8.96
CA ALA A 47 11.61 -9.87 7.85
C ALA A 47 10.17 -9.57 7.35
N LEU A 48 9.33 -8.95 8.18
CA LEU A 48 7.97 -8.52 7.84
C LEU A 48 7.94 -7.11 7.23
N TRP A 49 8.96 -6.28 7.42
CA TRP A 49 8.97 -4.87 6.97
C TRP A 49 8.66 -4.69 5.49
N PRO A 50 9.20 -5.50 4.54
CA PRO A 50 8.88 -5.34 3.13
C PRO A 50 7.39 -5.56 2.83
N TYR A 51 6.72 -6.41 3.62
CA TYR A 51 5.30 -6.70 3.45
C TYR A 51 4.43 -5.60 4.09
N PHE A 52 4.86 -5.05 5.23
CA PHE A 52 4.20 -3.90 5.84
C PHE A 52 4.26 -2.68 4.91
N GLU A 53 5.43 -2.38 4.33
CA GLU A 53 5.60 -1.31 3.36
C GLU A 53 4.77 -1.55 2.08
N SER A 54 4.80 -2.79 1.57
CA SER A 54 3.97 -3.17 0.43
C SER A 54 2.48 -2.98 0.71
N PHE A 55 2.01 -3.30 1.92
CA PHE A 55 0.61 -3.12 2.31
C PHE A 55 0.20 -1.65 2.30
N GLU A 56 0.99 -0.76 2.93
CA GLU A 56 0.75 0.69 2.90
C GLU A 56 0.70 1.21 1.45
N LYS A 57 1.65 0.78 0.61
CA LYS A 57 1.75 1.18 -0.79
C LYS A 57 0.60 0.67 -1.66
N GLU A 58 0.12 -0.55 -1.43
CA GLU A 58 -1.03 -1.12 -2.14
C GLU A 58 -2.35 -0.49 -1.72
N ALA A 59 -2.46 -0.06 -0.46
CA ALA A 59 -3.58 0.74 0.02
C ALA A 59 -3.60 2.12 -0.65
N GLU A 60 -2.44 2.79 -0.70
CA GLU A 60 -2.29 4.11 -1.33
C GLU A 60 -2.69 4.07 -2.82
N GLN A 61 -2.26 3.04 -3.55
CA GLN A 61 -2.66 2.82 -4.95
C GLN A 61 -4.17 2.72 -5.16
N ARG A 62 -4.92 2.40 -4.10
CA ARG A 62 -6.39 2.29 -4.09
C ARG A 62 -7.07 3.48 -3.40
N GLY A 63 -6.31 4.54 -3.14
CA GLY A 63 -6.83 5.78 -2.55
C GLY A 63 -7.09 5.69 -1.05
N LEU A 64 -6.52 4.72 -0.35
CA LEU A 64 -6.60 4.59 1.09
C LEU A 64 -5.30 5.06 1.75
N GLU A 65 -5.45 5.89 2.79
CA GLU A 65 -4.33 6.25 3.65
C GLU A 65 -4.21 5.24 4.78
N VAL A 66 -3.18 4.39 4.69
CA VAL A 66 -2.84 3.41 5.72
C VAL A 66 -1.46 3.74 6.28
N ASN A 67 -1.41 3.91 7.59
CA ASN A 67 -0.17 4.07 8.36
C ASN A 67 -0.17 3.03 9.48
N LEU A 68 0.63 1.98 9.32
CA LEU A 68 0.74 0.86 10.26
C LEU A 68 1.51 1.27 11.52
N ARG A 69 2.45 2.22 11.40
CA ARG A 69 3.19 2.78 12.56
C ARG A 69 2.27 3.59 13.46
N GLU A 70 1.47 4.48 12.88
CA GLU A 70 0.49 5.28 13.64
C GLU A 70 -0.58 4.40 14.29
N ALA A 71 -0.94 3.30 13.64
CA ALA A 71 -1.85 2.30 14.18
C ALA A 71 -1.20 1.38 15.26
N ASN A 72 0.09 1.58 15.57
CA ASN A 72 0.88 0.77 16.50
C ASN A 72 0.79 -0.73 16.18
N ILE A 73 0.75 -1.10 14.90
CA ILE A 73 0.76 -2.51 14.48
C ILE A 73 2.15 -3.06 14.76
N THR A 74 2.21 -4.13 15.54
CA THR A 74 3.44 -4.88 15.83
C THR A 74 3.37 -6.24 15.16
N GLY A 75 4.50 -6.94 15.05
CA GLY A 75 4.44 -8.29 14.53
C GLY A 75 5.71 -9.13 14.62
N VAL A 76 5.51 -10.43 14.77
CA VAL A 76 6.58 -11.40 14.97
C VAL A 76 6.37 -12.64 14.12
N ILE A 77 7.46 -13.37 13.89
CA ILE A 77 7.44 -14.70 13.29
C ILE A 77 7.77 -15.69 14.40
N GLU A 78 6.76 -16.44 14.84
CA GLU A 78 6.91 -17.36 15.97
C GLU A 78 6.06 -18.62 15.73
N LYS A 79 6.31 -19.67 16.51
CA LYS A 79 5.50 -20.88 16.42
C LYS A 79 4.10 -20.62 16.98
N LEU A 80 3.07 -20.80 16.15
CA LEU A 80 1.69 -20.73 16.63
C LEU A 80 1.24 -22.09 17.20
N PRO A 81 0.42 -22.09 18.27
CA PRO A 81 -0.21 -23.30 18.77
C PRO A 81 -1.40 -23.70 17.88
N GLY A 82 -1.44 -24.97 17.48
CA GLY A 82 -2.53 -25.54 16.69
C GLY A 82 -2.13 -25.82 15.24
N ASP A 83 -2.64 -26.92 14.69
CA ASP A 83 -2.33 -27.33 13.32
C ASP A 83 -3.15 -26.48 12.33
N GLY A 84 -2.51 -26.02 11.25
CA GLY A 84 -3.18 -25.39 10.11
C GLY A 84 -3.44 -23.89 10.20
N VAL A 85 -2.91 -23.20 11.23
CA VAL A 85 -2.96 -21.74 11.33
C VAL A 85 -1.68 -21.13 10.76
N ALA A 86 -1.79 -20.31 9.72
CA ALA A 86 -0.63 -19.70 9.06
C ALA A 86 -0.26 -18.33 9.66
N GLY A 87 -1.20 -17.67 10.33
CA GLY A 87 -1.04 -16.38 10.96
C GLY A 87 -2.21 -16.08 11.90
N GLN A 88 -2.04 -15.04 12.71
CA GLN A 88 -3.09 -14.49 13.56
C GLN A 88 -2.85 -13.00 13.82
N CYS A 89 -3.92 -12.22 13.75
CA CYS A 89 -4.02 -10.91 14.39
C CYS A 89 -4.67 -11.04 15.77
N SER A 90 -4.04 -10.48 16.82
CA SER A 90 -4.59 -10.49 18.18
C SER A 90 -5.04 -9.10 18.65
N TYR A 91 -6.15 -9.09 19.37
CA TYR A 91 -6.74 -7.91 20.02
C TYR A 91 -6.83 -8.13 21.52
N SER A 92 -5.68 -8.21 22.20
CA SER A 92 -5.66 -8.33 23.66
C SER A 92 -5.46 -6.95 24.29
N SER A 93 -5.86 -6.79 25.55
CA SER A 93 -5.63 -5.54 26.30
C SER A 93 -4.14 -5.22 26.50
N HIS A 94 -3.26 -6.21 26.33
CA HIS A 94 -1.81 -6.09 26.53
C HIS A 94 -1.06 -5.93 25.20
N GLN A 95 -1.62 -6.46 24.11
CA GLN A 95 -1.07 -6.43 22.75
C GLN A 95 -2.26 -6.29 21.77
N PRO A 96 -2.81 -5.07 21.61
CA PRO A 96 -3.78 -4.82 20.57
C PRO A 96 -3.05 -4.71 19.22
N ASN A 97 -3.68 -5.21 18.15
CA ASN A 97 -3.19 -5.11 16.78
C ASN A 97 -1.81 -5.75 16.56
N HIS A 98 -1.60 -6.94 17.14
CA HIS A 98 -0.34 -7.68 17.02
C HIS A 98 -0.48 -8.82 16.01
N VAL A 99 0.35 -8.81 14.97
CA VAL A 99 0.42 -9.82 13.91
C VAL A 99 1.44 -10.90 14.27
N THR A 100 1.02 -12.14 14.36
CA THR A 100 1.92 -13.29 14.51
C THR A 100 1.82 -14.15 13.27
N ILE A 101 2.94 -14.39 12.59
CA ILE A 101 3.00 -15.32 11.45
C ILE A 101 3.63 -16.62 11.92
N ASP A 102 3.03 -17.76 11.56
CA ASP A 102 3.56 -19.05 11.96
C ASP A 102 4.94 -19.30 11.32
N GLN A 103 5.89 -19.69 12.16
CA GLN A 103 7.29 -19.91 11.77
C GLN A 103 7.46 -21.04 10.74
N GLU A 104 6.69 -22.13 10.84
CA GLU A 104 6.78 -23.26 9.90
C GLU A 104 6.19 -22.87 8.54
N TYR A 105 5.04 -22.19 8.54
CA TYR A 105 4.48 -21.59 7.34
C TYR A 105 5.46 -20.62 6.69
N TRP A 106 6.02 -19.68 7.46
CA TRP A 106 6.96 -18.68 6.95
C TRP A 106 8.16 -19.30 6.24
N ASN A 107 8.75 -20.34 6.86
CA ASN A 107 9.94 -20.99 6.33
C ASN A 107 9.68 -21.78 5.05
N SER A 108 8.48 -22.31 4.87
CA SER A 108 8.10 -23.08 3.68
C SER A 108 7.48 -22.24 2.56
N ALA A 109 6.87 -21.09 2.90
CA ALA A 109 6.20 -20.22 1.96
C ALA A 109 7.17 -19.40 1.10
N GLY A 110 6.86 -19.26 -0.20
CA GLY A 110 7.50 -18.29 -1.08
C GLY A 110 6.95 -16.87 -0.87
N THR A 111 7.54 -15.89 -1.57
CA THR A 111 7.20 -14.46 -1.42
C THR A 111 5.70 -14.16 -1.49
N LEU A 112 4.97 -14.73 -2.46
CA LEU A 112 3.53 -14.49 -2.59
C LEU A 112 2.71 -15.15 -1.49
N GLY A 113 3.16 -16.29 -0.94
CA GLY A 113 2.49 -16.94 0.19
C GLY A 113 2.68 -16.13 1.48
N ARG A 114 3.90 -15.66 1.72
CA ARG A 114 4.20 -14.75 2.83
C ARG A 114 3.40 -13.46 2.72
N GLU A 115 3.34 -12.85 1.53
CA GLU A 115 2.51 -11.67 1.30
C GLU A 115 1.04 -11.95 1.57
N PHE A 116 0.50 -13.05 1.03
CA PHE A 116 -0.90 -13.44 1.23
C PHE A 116 -1.27 -13.49 2.71
N VAL A 117 -0.49 -14.19 3.53
CA VAL A 117 -0.80 -14.33 4.96
C VAL A 117 -0.55 -13.03 5.72
N VAL A 118 0.55 -12.31 5.47
CA VAL A 118 0.78 -11.02 6.14
C VAL A 118 -0.34 -10.03 5.81
N PHE A 119 -0.79 -9.98 4.55
CA PHE A 119 -1.89 -9.10 4.13
C PHE A 119 -3.23 -9.54 4.70
N HIS A 120 -3.45 -10.84 4.90
CA HIS A 120 -4.62 -11.37 5.58
C HIS A 120 -4.67 -10.87 7.03
N GLU A 121 -3.58 -11.03 7.78
CA GLU A 121 -3.53 -10.58 9.17
C GLU A 121 -3.59 -9.05 9.30
N LEU A 122 -2.97 -8.31 8.39
CA LEU A 122 -3.11 -6.85 8.34
C LEU A 122 -4.53 -6.42 7.93
N GLY A 123 -5.21 -7.21 7.11
CA GLY A 123 -6.63 -7.06 6.79
C GLY A 123 -7.49 -7.10 8.05
N HIS A 124 -7.23 -8.05 8.95
CA HIS A 124 -7.80 -8.02 10.29
C HIS A 124 -7.34 -6.77 11.05
N CYS A 125 -6.06 -6.70 11.41
CA CYS A 125 -5.49 -5.75 12.38
C CYS A 125 -5.66 -4.27 12.01
N ARG A 126 -5.64 -3.92 10.71
CA ARG A 126 -5.66 -2.53 10.26
C ARG A 126 -6.95 -2.13 9.56
N LEU A 127 -7.56 -3.06 8.82
CA LEU A 127 -8.75 -2.77 8.01
C LEU A 127 -10.04 -3.30 8.65
N ALA A 128 -9.94 -3.98 9.81
CA ALA A 128 -11.08 -4.57 10.52
C ALA A 128 -11.93 -5.50 9.64
N ARG A 129 -11.29 -6.25 8.72
CA ARG A 129 -11.99 -7.20 7.86
C ARG A 129 -12.28 -8.47 8.64
N ASP A 130 -13.50 -8.99 8.55
CA ASP A 130 -13.83 -10.34 8.94
C ASP A 130 -13.50 -11.35 7.83
N HIS A 131 -13.56 -12.63 8.18
CA HIS A 131 -13.43 -13.66 7.15
C HIS A 131 -14.57 -13.59 6.14
N ARG A 132 -14.23 -13.70 4.86
CA ARG A 132 -15.19 -13.75 3.76
C ARG A 132 -15.02 -15.04 2.97
N GLU A 133 -16.06 -15.84 3.04
CA GLU A 133 -16.13 -17.14 2.41
C GLU A 133 -16.76 -17.10 1.01
N GLY A 134 -16.58 -18.19 0.26
CA GLY A 134 -17.16 -18.38 -1.06
C GLY A 134 -16.20 -18.98 -2.07
N VAL A 135 -16.78 -19.69 -3.03
CA VAL A 135 -16.05 -20.38 -4.09
C VAL A 135 -16.49 -19.85 -5.46
N ARG A 136 -15.54 -19.45 -6.29
CA ARG A 136 -15.79 -19.11 -7.70
C ARG A 136 -16.12 -20.36 -8.51
N THR A 137 -16.66 -20.17 -9.70
CA THR A 137 -17.01 -21.27 -10.63
C THR A 137 -15.81 -22.13 -11.04
N ASP A 138 -14.58 -21.62 -10.91
CA ASP A 138 -13.33 -22.34 -11.19
C ASP A 138 -12.73 -23.04 -9.95
N GLY A 139 -13.46 -23.03 -8.82
CA GLY A 139 -13.04 -23.62 -7.55
C GLY A 139 -12.12 -22.75 -6.70
N SER A 140 -11.82 -21.51 -7.12
CA SER A 140 -10.96 -20.60 -6.35
C SER A 140 -11.70 -19.87 -5.23
N CYS A 141 -11.00 -19.59 -4.13
CA CYS A 141 -11.56 -18.80 -3.01
C CYS A 141 -11.87 -17.38 -3.46
N VAL A 142 -13.04 -16.84 -3.11
CA VAL A 142 -13.44 -15.49 -3.54
C VAL A 142 -12.59 -14.38 -2.93
N SER A 143 -12.12 -14.55 -1.70
CA SER A 143 -11.49 -13.50 -0.91
C SER A 143 -10.07 -13.87 -0.47
N LEU A 144 -9.24 -12.84 -0.26
CA LEU A 144 -7.97 -12.99 0.46
C LEU A 144 -8.24 -13.25 1.95
N MET A 145 -9.35 -12.71 2.46
CA MET A 145 -9.83 -12.87 3.84
C MET A 145 -10.58 -14.20 4.07
N ARG A 146 -10.29 -15.27 3.32
CA ARG A 146 -10.95 -16.59 3.55
C ARG A 146 -10.41 -17.27 4.81
N SER A 147 -11.27 -17.88 5.63
CA SER A 147 -10.87 -18.54 6.90
C SER A 147 -10.02 -19.80 6.72
N GLY A 148 -10.13 -20.44 5.55
CA GLY A 148 -9.47 -21.71 5.25
C GLY A 148 -10.30 -22.93 5.65
N LEU A 149 -11.54 -22.73 6.10
CA LEU A 149 -12.46 -23.83 6.46
C LEU A 149 -13.26 -24.35 5.27
N GLU A 150 -13.42 -23.57 4.20
CA GLU A 150 -14.16 -23.97 3.01
C GLU A 150 -13.32 -24.77 2.00
N ALA A 151 -14.02 -25.56 1.18
CA ALA A 151 -13.42 -26.34 0.11
C ALA A 151 -13.15 -25.49 -1.15
N CYS A 152 -12.30 -24.48 -1.02
CA CYS A 152 -11.81 -23.66 -2.13
C CYS A 152 -10.29 -23.69 -2.22
N ARG A 153 -9.76 -23.35 -3.41
CA ARG A 153 -8.32 -23.25 -3.65
C ARG A 153 -7.88 -21.79 -3.61
N ASP A 154 -6.88 -21.48 -2.79
CA ASP A 154 -6.21 -20.19 -2.88
C ASP A 154 -5.63 -20.02 -4.28
N ASN A 155 -5.97 -18.90 -4.91
CA ASN A 155 -5.49 -18.59 -6.26
C ASN A 155 -4.74 -17.27 -6.26
N TYR A 156 -4.00 -16.94 -5.19
CA TYR A 156 -3.21 -15.72 -5.09
C TYR A 156 -1.85 -15.91 -5.79
N ASN A 157 -1.73 -15.37 -7.01
CA ASN A 157 -0.54 -15.51 -7.84
C ASN A 157 -0.28 -14.21 -8.63
N ARG A 158 0.78 -14.16 -9.44
CA ARG A 158 1.17 -12.94 -10.18
C ARG A 158 0.07 -12.38 -11.11
N VAL A 159 -0.87 -13.21 -11.56
CA VAL A 159 -1.96 -12.81 -12.46
C VAL A 159 -3.18 -12.30 -11.69
N THR A 160 -3.49 -12.94 -10.56
CA THR A 160 -4.72 -12.71 -9.78
C THR A 160 -4.53 -11.80 -8.58
N ARG A 161 -3.28 -11.56 -8.16
CA ARG A 161 -2.90 -10.73 -7.02
C ARG A 161 -3.67 -9.42 -6.97
N SER A 162 -3.67 -8.65 -8.07
CA SER A 162 -4.35 -7.35 -8.11
C SER A 162 -5.82 -7.45 -7.73
N GLY A 163 -6.55 -8.44 -8.24
CA GLY A 163 -7.98 -8.58 -7.95
C GLY A 163 -8.27 -8.95 -6.50
N TYR A 164 -7.40 -9.72 -5.85
CA TYR A 164 -7.51 -9.98 -4.40
C TYR A 164 -7.17 -8.74 -3.57
N LEU A 165 -6.23 -7.91 -4.01
CA LEU A 165 -5.92 -6.66 -3.32
C LEU A 165 -7.01 -5.61 -3.53
N ASP A 166 -7.60 -5.54 -4.73
CA ASP A 166 -8.79 -4.72 -4.99
C ASP A 166 -9.90 -5.12 -4.02
N GLU A 167 -10.11 -6.42 -3.81
CA GLU A 167 -11.08 -6.93 -2.85
C GLU A 167 -10.72 -6.60 -1.39
N LEU A 168 -9.48 -6.81 -0.96
CA LEU A 168 -9.02 -6.52 0.40
C LEU A 168 -9.20 -5.06 0.81
N PHE A 169 -8.97 -4.13 -0.13
CA PHE A 169 -9.03 -2.70 0.11
C PHE A 169 -10.36 -2.05 -0.30
N ASP A 170 -11.32 -2.79 -0.87
CA ASP A 170 -12.61 -2.23 -1.28
C ASP A 170 -13.47 -1.87 -0.04
N PRO A 171 -13.91 -0.60 0.09
CA PRO A 171 -14.74 -0.19 1.21
C PRO A 171 -16.10 -0.87 1.30
N ALA A 172 -16.62 -1.40 0.19
CA ALA A 172 -17.87 -2.13 0.17
C ALA A 172 -17.87 -3.36 1.09
N PHE A 173 -16.69 -3.88 1.45
CA PHE A 173 -16.55 -5.04 2.33
C PHE A 173 -16.19 -4.67 3.78
N PHE A 174 -16.30 -3.39 4.20
CA PHE A 174 -15.94 -3.00 5.58
C PHE A 174 -16.95 -3.50 6.62
N ASP A 175 -18.19 -3.79 6.20
CA ASP A 175 -19.29 -4.18 7.10
C ASP A 175 -20.29 -5.15 6.44
N THR A 176 -19.88 -5.99 5.47
CA THR A 176 -20.80 -6.99 4.89
C THR A 176 -20.98 -8.19 5.81
N ILE A 177 -21.47 -7.92 7.02
CA ILE A 177 -22.30 -8.85 7.78
C ILE A 177 -23.75 -8.54 7.39
N GLN A 178 -24.35 -9.45 6.63
CA GLN A 178 -25.78 -9.77 6.77
C GLN A 178 -25.92 -11.23 7.14
#